data_AF-A0A392Q9J7-F1
#
_entry.id   AF-A0A392Q9J7-F1
#
_cell.length_a   1.000
_cell.length_b   1.000
_cell.length_c   1.000
_cell.angle_alpha   90.00
_cell.angle_beta   90.00
_cell.angle_gamma   90.00
#
_symmetry.space_group_name_H-M   'P 1'
#
loop_
_entity.id
_entity.type
_entity.pdbx_description
1 polymer ?
#
loop_
_entity_poly.entity_id
_entity_poly.type
_entity_poly.pdbx_seq_one_letter_code
_entity_poly.pdbx_strand_id
1 'polypeptide(L)'
;MRHFSIQLLKESPSPALRTCARLAQLQPFIGRELFAAGFVSCWAQLNEATQRHMVRNLEMAFSSPHIPPEILATLLNLVQILIFVIILNLKCEGYLVQQAIQQ
;
A
#
# COMPACT_ATOMS: atom_id res chain seq x y z
N MET A 1 11.80 -7.53 2.07
CA MET A 1 11.10 -6.23 2.10
C MET A 1 11.87 -5.10 1.40
N ARG A 2 13.14 -4.82 1.73
CA ARG A 2 13.89 -3.65 1.19
C ARG A 2 13.85 -3.49 -0.34
N HIS A 3 14.18 -4.52 -1.11
CA HIS A 3 14.19 -4.43 -2.58
C HIS A 3 12.79 -4.14 -3.13
N PHE A 4 11.77 -4.81 -2.60
CA PHE A 4 10.38 -4.63 -3.02
C PHE A 4 9.87 -3.22 -2.73
N SER A 5 10.17 -2.67 -1.55
CA SER A 5 9.87 -1.27 -1.21
C SER A 5 10.50 -0.28 -2.20
N ILE A 6 11.77 -0.48 -2.55
CA ILE A 6 12.47 0.42 -3.49
C ILE A 6 11.84 0.36 -4.88
N GLN A 7 11.47 -0.84 -5.36
CA GLN A 7 10.79 -0.97 -6.65
C GLN A 7 9.41 -0.29 -6.63
N LEU A 8 8.63 -0.48 -5.56
CA LEU A 8 7.35 0.21 -5.40
C LEU A 8 7.51 1.74 -5.42
N LEU A 9 8.54 2.27 -4.76
CA LEU A 9 8.80 3.71 -4.78
C LEU A 9 9.15 4.21 -6.18
N LYS A 10 9.92 3.45 -6.96
CA LYS A 10 10.27 3.80 -8.35
C LYS A 10 9.07 3.79 -9.29
N GLU A 11 8.21 2.77 -9.15
CA GLU A 11 7.00 2.59 -9.98
C GLU A 11 5.81 3.44 -9.49
N SER A 12 5.96 4.16 -8.38
CA SER A 12 4.89 4.98 -7.82
C SER A 12 4.46 6.09 -8.80
N PRO A 13 3.14 6.33 -8.97
CA PRO A 13 2.66 7.47 -9.75
C PRO A 13 2.98 8.81 -9.07
N SER A 14 3.23 8.81 -7.75
CA SER A 14 3.57 10.01 -6.99
C SER A 14 5.03 10.44 -7.22
N PRO A 15 5.27 11.66 -7.75
CA PRO A 15 6.63 12.18 -7.93
C PRO A 15 7.43 12.28 -6.62
N ALA A 16 6.75 12.55 -5.51
CA ALA A 16 7.38 12.62 -4.19
C ALA A 16 7.93 11.25 -3.77
N LEU A 17 7.13 10.19 -3.94
CA LEU A 17 7.54 8.82 -3.60
C LEU A 17 8.68 8.32 -4.50
N ARG A 18 8.67 8.65 -5.79
CA ARG A 18 9.78 8.34 -6.70
C ARG A 18 11.09 8.97 -6.26
N THR A 19 11.05 10.22 -5.81
CA THR A 19 12.25 10.93 -5.31
C THR A 19 12.81 10.23 -4.06
N CYS A 20 11.93 9.72 -3.21
CA CYS A 20 12.31 8.96 -2.02
C CYS A 20 12.94 7.59 -2.32
N ALA A 21 12.86 7.06 -3.54
CA ALA A 21 13.45 5.76 -3.88
C ALA A 21 14.97 5.73 -3.68
N ARG A 22 15.66 6.84 -3.99
CA ARG A 22 17.11 6.97 -3.77
C ARG A 22 17.44 7.08 -2.28
N LEU A 23 16.62 7.79 -1.51
CA LEU A 23 16.75 7.87 -0.05
C LEU A 23 16.54 6.49 0.60
N ALA A 24 15.55 5.72 0.15
CA ALA A 24 15.29 4.36 0.64
C ALA A 24 16.43 3.37 0.30
N GLN A 25 17.19 3.62 -0.77
CA GLN A 25 18.41 2.85 -1.06
C GLN A 25 19.51 3.12 -0.05
N LEU A 26 19.72 4.39 0.31
CA LEU A 26 20.75 4.80 1.28
C LEU A 26 20.34 4.48 2.73
N GLN A 27 19.06 4.63 3.05
CA GLN A 27 18.50 4.48 4.38
C GLN A 27 17.36 3.43 4.36
N PRO A 28 17.65 2.18 4.78
CA PRO A 28 16.67 1.08 4.72
C PRO A 28 15.38 1.35 5.50
N PHE A 29 15.44 2.13 6.58
CA PHE A 29 14.28 2.46 7.40
C PHE A 29 13.24 3.28 6.63
N ILE A 30 13.68 4.23 5.79
CA ILE A 30 12.80 5.05 4.94
C ILE A 30 12.00 4.16 3.99
N GLY A 31 12.64 3.14 3.40
CA GLY A 31 11.95 2.19 2.54
C GLY A 31 10.87 1.37 3.26
N ARG A 32 11.02 1.15 4.58
CA ARG A 32 10.01 0.47 5.39
C ARG A 32 8.85 1.39 5.73
N GLU A 33 9.13 2.62 6.14
CA GLU A 33 8.11 3.62 6.47
C GLU A 33 7.24 3.97 5.25
N LEU A 34 7.88 4.12 4.08
CA LEU A 34 7.18 4.48 2.84
C LEU A 34 6.60 3.28 2.08
N PHE A 35 6.81 2.05 2.58
CA PHE A 35 6.34 0.83 1.90
C PHE A 35 4.83 0.87 1.64
N ALA A 36 4.04 1.17 2.67
CA ALA A 36 2.60 1.16 2.57
C ALA A 36 2.08 2.26 1.63
N ALA A 37 2.67 3.46 1.71
CA ALA A 37 2.35 4.56 0.80
C ALA A 37 2.70 4.24 -0.66
N GLY A 38 3.89 3.67 -0.90
CA GLY A 38 4.30 3.18 -2.21
C GLY A 38 3.35 2.12 -2.74
N PHE A 39 3.03 1.12 -1.93
CA PHE A 39 2.11 0.04 -2.29
C PHE A 39 0.73 0.56 -2.68
N VAL A 40 0.10 1.38 -1.84
CA VAL A 40 -1.24 1.94 -2.10
C VAL A 40 -1.24 2.79 -3.37
N SER A 41 -0.18 3.59 -3.59
CA SER A 41 -0.07 4.41 -4.79
C SER A 41 0.01 3.59 -6.08
N CYS A 42 0.67 2.44 -6.04
CA CYS A 42 0.76 1.54 -7.19
C CYS A 42 -0.48 0.65 -7.32
N TRP A 43 -1.13 0.30 -6.21
CA TRP A 43 -2.25 -0.64 -6.15
C TRP A 43 -3.37 -0.29 -7.12
N ALA A 44 -3.75 0.99 -7.20
CA ALA A 44 -4.80 1.49 -8.08
C ALA A 44 -4.48 1.34 -9.59
N GLN A 45 -3.20 1.17 -9.95
CA GLN A 45 -2.77 0.97 -11.34
C GLN A 45 -2.56 -0.49 -11.71
N LEU A 46 -2.59 -1.41 -10.73
CA LEU A 46 -2.46 -2.84 -10.99
C LEU A 46 -3.77 -3.39 -11.54
N ASN A 47 -3.68 -4.29 -12.52
CA ASN A 47 -4.85 -5.03 -12.98
C ASN A 47 -5.36 -6.01 -11.90
N GLU A 48 -6.61 -6.43 -12.01
CA GLU A 48 -7.26 -7.31 -11.04
C GLU A 48 -6.55 -8.67 -10.86
N ALA A 49 -5.90 -9.19 -11.90
CA ALA A 49 -5.19 -10.46 -11.81
C ALA A 49 -3.95 -10.32 -10.90
N THR A 50 -3.18 -9.24 -11.08
CA THR A 50 -2.02 -8.91 -10.24
C THR A 50 -2.44 -8.55 -8.83
N GLN A 51 -3.52 -7.78 -8.64
CA GLN A 51 -4.07 -7.49 -7.32
C GLN A 51 -4.44 -8.78 -6.57
N ARG A 52 -5.21 -9.69 -7.21
CA ARG A 52 -5.56 -11.00 -6.61
C ARG A 52 -4.33 -11.83 -6.27
N HIS A 53 -3.31 -11.81 -7.13
CA HIS A 53 -2.06 -12.52 -6.84
C HIS A 53 -1.31 -11.93 -5.65
N MET A 54 -1.31 -10.61 -5.48
CA MET A 54 -0.73 -9.96 -4.32
C MET A 54 -1.51 -10.23 -3.03
N VAL A 55 -2.84 -10.23 -3.06
CA VAL A 55 -3.67 -10.61 -1.89
C VAL A 55 -3.31 -12.02 -1.43
N ARG A 56 -3.26 -12.99 -2.35
CA ARG A 56 -2.86 -14.37 -2.01
C ARG A 56 -1.46 -14.45 -1.38
N ASN A 57 -0.49 -13.70 -1.93
CA ASN A 57 0.86 -13.67 -1.38
C ASN A 57 0.90 -13.06 0.04
N LEU A 58 0.06 -12.05 0.30
CA LEU A 58 -0.09 -11.46 1.63
C LEU A 58 -0.74 -12.44 2.61
N GLU A 59 -1.81 -13.12 2.21
CA GLU A 59 -2.48 -14.16 3.02
C GLU A 59 -1.52 -15.29 3.40
N MET A 60 -0.71 -15.76 2.44
CA MET A 60 0.34 -16.74 2.68
C MET A 60 1.40 -16.22 3.67
N ALA A 61 1.80 -14.95 3.54
CA ALA A 61 2.75 -14.34 4.46
C ALA A 61 2.19 -14.25 5.89
N PHE A 62 0.92 -13.85 6.04
CA PHE A 62 0.24 -13.80 7.35
C PHE A 62 0.02 -15.19 7.97
N SER A 63 -0.14 -16.21 7.14
CA SER A 63 -0.34 -17.60 7.58
C SER A 63 0.97 -18.31 7.94
N SER A 64 2.13 -17.67 7.72
CA SER A 64 3.43 -18.25 8.03
C SER A 64 3.70 -18.23 9.55
N PRO A 65 3.95 -19.39 10.18
CA PRO A 65 4.22 -19.47 11.63
C PRO A 65 5.58 -18.88 12.04
N HIS A 66 6.45 -18.59 11.07
CA HIS A 66 7.80 -18.05 11.29
C HIS A 66 7.97 -16.62 10.78
N ILE A 67 6.87 -15.86 10.65
CA ILE A 67 6.95 -14.47 10.21
C ILE A 67 7.71 -13.61 11.24
N PRO A 68 8.77 -12.89 10.84
CA PRO A 68 9.46 -11.98 11.75
C PRO A 68 8.51 -10.85 12.19
N PRO A 69 8.53 -10.43 13.48
CA PRO A 69 7.66 -9.37 14.00
C PRO A 69 7.75 -8.07 13.20
N GLU A 70 8.93 -7.75 12.66
CA GLU A 70 9.16 -6.56 11.87
C GLU A 70 8.40 -6.60 10.53
N ILE A 71 8.34 -7.77 9.90
CA ILE A 71 7.58 -7.96 8.66
C ILE A 71 6.09 -7.91 8.97
N LEU A 72 5.66 -8.62 10.03
CA LEU A 72 4.26 -8.59 10.46
C LEU A 72 3.78 -7.16 10.73
N ALA A 73 4.54 -6.37 11.49
CA ALA A 73 4.21 -4.96 11.74
C ALA A 73 4.13 -4.12 10.45
N THR A 74 5.00 -4.38 9.48
CA THR A 74 4.98 -3.68 8.18
C THR A 74 3.75 -4.05 7.36
N LEU A 75 3.35 -5.32 7.36
CA LEU A 75 2.15 -5.78 6.66
C LEU A 75 0.86 -5.31 7.36
N LEU A 76 0.85 -5.27 8.69
CA LEU A 76 -0.28 -4.70 9.45
C LEU A 76 -0.44 -3.21 9.17
N ASN A 77 0.65 -2.44 9.12
CA ASN A 77 0.62 -1.03 8.72
C ASN A 77 0.06 -0.86 7.30
N LEU A 78 0.43 -1.74 6.37
CA LEU A 78 -0.15 -1.75 5.02
C LEU A 78 -1.66 -1.98 5.03
N VAL A 79 -2.13 -3.02 5.74
CA VAL A 79 -3.56 -3.35 5.84
C VAL A 79 -4.34 -2.20 6.46
N GLN A 80 -3.81 -1.57 7.50
CA GLN A 80 -4.43 -0.41 8.14
C GLN A 80 -4.64 0.75 7.15
N ILE A 81 -3.62 1.08 6.34
CA ILE A 81 -3.72 2.15 5.34
C ILE A 81 -4.70 1.77 4.22
N LEU A 82 -4.69 0.53 3.74
CA LEU A 82 -5.64 0.05 2.72
C LEU A 82 -7.09 0.13 3.22
N ILE A 83 -7.36 -0.34 4.43
CA ILE A 83 -8.69 -0.26 5.06
C ILE A 83 -9.12 1.20 5.20
N PHE A 84 -8.22 2.07 5.65
CA PHE A 84 -8.52 3.50 5.78
C PHE A 84 -8.89 4.14 4.43
N VAL A 85 -8.17 3.81 3.37
CA VAL A 85 -8.46 4.30 2.00
C VAL A 85 -9.80 3.77 1.47
N ILE A 86 -10.15 2.51 1.75
CA ILE A 86 -11.46 1.95 1.37
C ILE A 86 -12.58 2.66 2.11
N ILE A 87 -12.44 2.84 3.44
CA ILE A 87 -13.44 3.54 4.25
C ILE A 87 -13.63 4.98 3.78
N LEU A 88 -12.54 5.69 3.47
CA LEU A 88 -12.62 7.04 2.92
C LEU A 88 -13.31 7.08 1.56
N ASN A 89 -13.00 6.17 0.65
CA ASN A 89 -13.68 6.10 -0.66
C ASN A 89 -15.18 5.84 -0.51
N LEU A 90 -15.58 4.85 0.30
CA LEU A 90 -16.99 4.56 0.58
C LEU A 90 -17.70 5.76 1.21
N LYS A 91 -17.02 6.48 2.10
CA LYS A 91 -17.57 7.69 2.75
C LYS A 91 -17.69 8.85 1.76
N CYS A 92 -16.75 9.01 0.82
CA CYS A 92 -16.82 9.98 -0.26
C CYS A 92 -17.94 9.67 -1.26
N GLU A 93 -18.07 8.41 -1.69
CA GLU A 93 -19.19 7.99 -2.56
C GLU A 93 -20.54 8.22 -1.87
N GLY A 94 -20.66 7.85 -0.58
CA GLY A 94 -21.87 8.13 0.19
C GLY A 94 -22.19 9.63 0.30
N TYR A 95 -21.18 10.48 0.45
CA TYR A 95 -21.35 11.93 0.50
C TYR A 95 -21.82 12.50 -0.85
N LEU A 96 -21.22 12.05 -1.96
CA LEU A 96 -21.62 12.48 -3.31
C LEU A 96 -23.05 12.03 -3.65
N VAL A 97 -23.43 10.82 -3.26
CA VAL A 97 -24.81 10.32 -3.44
C VAL A 97 -25.80 11.13 -2.61
N GLN A 98 -25.47 11.46 -1.35
CA GLN A 98 -26.34 12.33 -0.55
C GLN A 98 -26.48 13.73 -1.14
N GLN A 99 -25.40 14.29 -1.67
CA GLN A 99 -25.41 15.62 -2.29
C GLN A 99 -26.20 15.63 -3.60
N ALA A 100 -26.16 14.54 -4.38
CA ALA A 100 -26.96 14.36 -5.60
C ALA A 100 -28.45 14.14 -5.32
N ILE A 101 -28.83 13.58 -4.17
CA ILE A 101 -30.24 13.39 -3.77
C ILE A 101 -30.87 14.72 -3.29
N GLN A 102 -30.05 15.71 -2.90
CA GLN A 102 -30.52 17.03 -2.46
C GLN A 102 -30.55 18.12 -3.56
N GLN A 103 -30.27 17.76 -4.82
CA GLN A 103 -30.45 18.63 -6.00
C GLN A 103 -31.60 18.13 -6.87
#